data_AF-A0A7S3HLR2-F1
#
_entry.id   AF-A0A7S3HLR2-F1
#
_cell.length_a   1.000
_cell.length_b   1.000
_cell.length_c   1.000
_cell.angle_alpha   90.00
_cell.angle_beta   90.00
_cell.angle_gamma   90.00
#
_symmetry.space_group_name_H-M   'P 1'
#
loop_
_entity.id
_entity.type
_entity.pdbx_description
1 polymer ?
#
loop_
_entity_poly.entity_id
_entity_poly.type
_entity_poly.pdbx_seq_one_letter_code
_entity_poly.pdbx_strand_id
1 'polypeptide(L)'
;RSARAPSPPVAPRPEVSPSMRSDYGQDADVDDNYTDTDSYEYNHSSDYNESDYDSNHNASYHNNQAEDTHDEPIVDMAIRVVVRKRPISKRELGQGDRDVMEVGRRGQVLIHEPKTKVDLTKIIETQEFRFDDAFEAHETNEVIYSRTIKHLVSFVFDGGKASCFAYGQTGSGKTFSMMGSRPDAPAEAKVNAGLYVLAARDIFTMVQEPQFRRLRVFVSCFEIYSGKLFDLLNERGIVKCLE
;
A
#
# COMPACT_ATOMS: atom_id res chain seq x y z
N ARG A 1 10.53 49.59 57.17
CA ARG A 1 10.83 48.22 57.61
C ARG A 1 9.59 47.37 57.39
N SER A 2 9.56 46.56 56.35
CA SER A 2 8.57 45.47 56.19
C SER A 2 9.31 44.32 55.53
N ALA A 3 9.42 43.21 56.24
CA ALA A 3 10.25 42.06 55.90
C ALA A 3 9.48 41.12 54.95
N ARG A 4 10.19 40.65 53.93
CA ARG A 4 9.74 39.69 52.92
C ARG A 4 9.80 38.27 53.49
N ALA A 5 8.70 37.53 53.42
CA ALA A 5 8.66 36.10 53.80
C ALA A 5 9.38 35.23 52.73
N PRO A 6 10.07 34.14 53.12
CA PRO A 6 10.77 33.25 52.19
C PRO A 6 9.84 32.23 51.51
N SER A 7 10.20 31.85 50.28
CA SER A 7 9.52 30.89 49.40
C SER A 7 9.58 29.43 49.92
N PRO A 8 8.59 28.57 49.60
CA PRO A 8 8.60 27.15 49.97
C PRO A 8 9.58 26.30 49.14
N PRO A 9 10.03 25.15 49.67
CA PRO A 9 11.06 24.29 49.06
C PRO A 9 10.56 23.52 47.82
N VAL A 10 11.48 23.33 46.88
CA VAL A 10 11.31 22.57 45.62
C VAL A 10 11.31 21.07 45.91
N ALA A 11 10.31 20.34 45.42
CA ALA A 11 10.23 18.88 45.53
C ALA A 11 11.26 18.19 44.60
N PRO A 12 11.88 17.07 45.02
CA PRO A 12 12.85 16.35 44.20
C PRO A 12 12.20 15.58 43.05
N ARG A 13 12.91 15.50 41.91
CA ARG A 13 12.53 14.69 40.74
C ARG A 13 12.65 13.19 41.07
N PRO A 14 11.76 12.32 40.57
CA PRO A 14 11.93 10.88 40.72
C PRO A 14 13.03 10.36 39.79
N GLU A 15 14.02 9.69 40.37
CA GLU A 15 15.01 8.86 39.68
C GLU A 15 14.35 7.56 39.21
N VAL A 16 14.66 7.13 37.98
CA VAL A 16 14.22 5.84 37.44
C VAL A 16 15.30 4.82 37.74
N SER A 17 14.97 3.80 38.55
CA SER A 17 15.83 2.65 38.78
C SER A 17 15.55 1.53 37.76
N PRO A 18 16.59 0.82 37.27
CA PRO A 18 16.45 -0.22 36.25
C PRO A 18 16.41 -1.61 36.90
N SER A 19 15.26 -2.29 36.89
CA SER A 19 15.18 -3.76 36.85
C SER A 19 13.73 -4.22 36.92
N MET A 20 13.27 -4.95 35.90
CA MET A 20 12.58 -6.23 36.08
C MET A 20 12.41 -6.88 34.70
N ARG A 21 13.21 -7.91 34.46
CA ARG A 21 13.01 -8.92 33.43
C ARG A 21 12.05 -9.99 33.96
N SER A 22 11.30 -10.56 33.01
CA SER A 22 10.66 -11.87 32.99
C SER A 22 9.60 -12.19 34.05
N ASP A 23 8.34 -12.19 33.64
CA ASP A 23 7.54 -13.42 33.56
C ASP A 23 6.30 -13.15 32.71
N TYR A 24 6.18 -13.80 31.55
CA TYR A 24 4.97 -14.42 30.98
C TYR A 24 5.36 -15.08 29.64
N GLY A 25 4.92 -16.34 29.48
CA GLY A 25 5.41 -17.27 28.48
C GLY A 25 4.78 -17.16 27.09
N GLN A 26 5.56 -17.66 26.12
CA GLN A 26 5.19 -18.43 24.93
C GLN A 26 3.83 -18.10 24.28
N ASP A 27 3.86 -17.25 23.26
CA ASP A 27 3.44 -17.58 21.90
C ASP A 27 3.67 -16.37 20.97
N ALA A 28 4.15 -16.65 19.76
CA ALA A 28 4.53 -15.75 18.66
C ALA A 28 5.95 -15.13 18.76
N ASP A 29 6.90 -15.80 18.13
CA ASP A 29 8.17 -15.22 17.66
C ASP A 29 7.87 -14.09 16.65
N VAL A 30 7.80 -12.86 17.15
CA VAL A 30 7.88 -11.64 16.34
C VAL A 30 9.35 -11.28 16.27
N ASP A 31 9.96 -11.59 15.13
CA ASP A 31 11.34 -11.20 14.84
C ASP A 31 11.36 -9.68 14.55
N ASP A 32 11.66 -8.89 15.58
CA ASP A 32 11.67 -7.42 15.60
C ASP A 32 12.83 -6.77 14.79
N ASN A 33 13.30 -7.45 13.73
CA ASN A 33 14.42 -7.00 12.89
C ASN A 33 14.11 -7.01 11.38
N TYR A 34 12.85 -6.84 10.99
CA TYR A 34 12.50 -6.64 9.58
C TYR A 34 12.58 -5.16 9.19
N THR A 35 13.80 -4.65 9.02
CA THR A 35 14.02 -3.40 8.28
C THR A 35 13.74 -3.66 6.81
N ASP A 36 12.73 -2.98 6.26
CA ASP A 36 12.36 -3.03 4.83
C ASP A 36 13.45 -2.31 4.00
N THR A 37 14.58 -2.99 3.84
CA THR A 37 15.80 -2.50 3.20
C THR A 37 16.16 -3.25 1.93
N ASP A 38 15.18 -3.49 1.07
CA ASP A 38 15.48 -3.86 -0.30
C ASP A 38 15.24 -2.66 -1.22
N SER A 39 16.35 -2.03 -1.61
CA SER A 39 16.40 -1.01 -2.65
C SER A 39 16.02 -1.64 -4.00
N TYR A 40 14.87 -1.22 -4.52
CA TYR A 40 14.41 -1.52 -5.88
C TYR A 40 15.20 -0.67 -6.87
N GLU A 41 16.42 -1.12 -7.22
CA GLU A 41 17.11 -0.61 -8.40
C GLU A 41 16.45 -1.19 -9.66
N TYR A 42 15.81 -0.32 -10.44
CA TYR A 42 15.27 -0.63 -11.75
C TYR A 42 16.42 -0.56 -12.75
N ASN A 43 17.06 -1.70 -13.02
CA ASN A 43 18.12 -1.78 -14.01
C ASN A 43 17.53 -1.99 -15.40
N HIS A 44 17.66 -0.97 -16.24
CA HIS A 44 17.46 -1.07 -17.67
C HIS A 44 18.71 -1.71 -18.29
N SER A 45 18.73 -3.05 -18.38
CA SER A 45 19.72 -3.76 -19.19
C SER A 45 19.09 -5.04 -19.74
N SER A 46 18.78 -5.00 -21.03
CA SER A 46 18.54 -6.14 -21.90
C SER A 46 19.77 -7.04 -21.91
N ASP A 47 19.62 -8.30 -21.49
CA ASP A 47 20.36 -9.46 -21.98
C ASP A 47 19.84 -10.71 -21.25
N TYR A 48 18.78 -11.32 -21.78
CA TYR A 48 18.37 -12.68 -21.40
C TYR A 48 18.85 -13.65 -22.47
N ASN A 49 19.74 -14.56 -22.07
CA ASN A 49 20.16 -15.69 -22.88
C ASN A 49 19.10 -16.80 -22.80
N GLU A 50 18.57 -17.16 -23.97
CA GLU A 50 17.58 -18.21 -24.16
C GLU A 50 18.30 -19.54 -24.42
N SER A 51 18.16 -20.51 -23.51
CA SER A 51 18.44 -21.90 -23.83
C SER A 51 17.63 -22.85 -22.94
N ASP A 52 16.87 -23.71 -23.63
CA ASP A 52 16.36 -25.01 -23.22
C ASP A 52 15.02 -25.06 -22.46
N TYR A 53 13.93 -24.87 -23.21
CA TYR A 53 12.73 -25.67 -23.02
C TYR A 53 12.22 -26.20 -24.38
N ASP A 54 12.01 -27.51 -24.41
CA ASP A 54 11.79 -28.32 -25.59
C ASP A 54 10.33 -28.24 -26.09
N SER A 55 10.22 -27.80 -27.35
CA SER A 55 9.32 -28.20 -28.44
C SER A 55 8.09 -29.08 -28.13
N ASN A 56 6.89 -28.48 -28.03
CA ASN A 56 5.66 -28.83 -28.79
C ASN A 56 4.40 -28.34 -28.07
N HIS A 57 3.84 -27.21 -28.51
CA HIS A 57 2.38 -27.07 -28.67
C HIS A 57 2.10 -25.94 -29.67
N ASN A 58 1.76 -26.35 -30.90
CA ASN A 58 1.37 -25.47 -31.97
C ASN A 58 -0.12 -25.13 -31.79
N ALA A 59 -0.43 -23.96 -31.22
CA ALA A 59 -1.76 -23.36 -31.28
C ALA A 59 -1.58 -21.90 -31.71
N SER A 60 -1.82 -21.68 -33.00
CA SER A 60 -1.81 -20.39 -33.67
C SER A 60 -2.84 -19.43 -33.06
N TYR A 61 -2.41 -18.51 -32.21
CA TYR A 61 -3.21 -17.34 -31.85
C TYR A 61 -2.88 -16.20 -32.81
N HIS A 62 -3.85 -15.88 -33.65
CA HIS A 62 -3.84 -14.73 -34.54
C HIS A 62 -3.64 -13.45 -33.74
N ASN A 63 -2.68 -12.65 -34.19
CA ASN A 63 -2.35 -11.35 -33.65
C ASN A 63 -3.42 -10.34 -34.11
N ASN A 64 -4.41 -10.05 -33.26
CA ASN A 64 -5.31 -8.91 -33.46
C ASN A 64 -5.01 -7.86 -32.39
N GLN A 65 -4.15 -6.94 -32.79
CA GLN A 65 -3.85 -5.70 -32.10
C GLN A 65 -5.05 -4.76 -32.27
N ALA A 66 -6.01 -4.86 -31.35
CA ALA A 66 -7.02 -3.84 -31.14
C ALA A 66 -6.53 -2.95 -29.99
N GLU A 67 -6.24 -1.69 -30.30
CA GLU A 67 -6.05 -0.63 -29.32
C GLU A 67 -7.37 -0.44 -28.56
N ASP A 68 -7.46 -0.99 -27.36
CA ASP A 68 -8.61 -0.86 -26.46
C ASP A 68 -8.31 0.32 -25.54
N THR A 69 -8.74 1.52 -25.95
CA THR A 69 -8.71 2.71 -25.08
C THR A 69 -9.61 2.43 -23.89
N HIS A 70 -9.02 2.29 -22.71
CA HIS A 70 -9.66 1.98 -21.42
C HIS A 70 -10.66 3.05 -20.89
N ASP A 71 -11.30 3.83 -21.76
CA ASP A 71 -12.30 4.84 -21.43
C ASP A 71 -13.72 4.23 -21.30
N GLU A 72 -13.85 3.09 -20.61
CA GLU A 72 -15.18 2.72 -20.11
C GLU A 72 -15.55 3.71 -19.00
N PRO A 73 -16.74 4.35 -19.06
CA PRO A 73 -17.13 5.34 -18.07
C PRO A 73 -17.10 4.70 -16.68
N ILE A 74 -16.50 5.40 -15.72
CA ILE A 74 -16.54 5.00 -14.31
C ILE A 74 -18.01 4.94 -13.92
N VAL A 75 -18.54 3.72 -13.80
CA VAL A 75 -19.90 3.48 -13.36
C VAL A 75 -20.02 4.04 -11.94
N ASP A 76 -21.08 4.83 -11.69
CA ASP A 76 -21.36 5.43 -10.38
C ASP A 76 -21.71 4.34 -9.36
N MET A 77 -20.68 3.66 -8.87
CA MET A 77 -20.72 2.56 -7.91
C MET A 77 -20.24 3.09 -6.57
N ALA A 78 -21.08 2.95 -5.53
CA ALA A 78 -20.74 3.40 -4.17
C ALA A 78 -19.52 2.65 -3.57
N ILE A 79 -19.25 1.43 -4.04
CA ILE A 79 -18.11 0.61 -3.62
C ILE A 79 -17.43 0.11 -4.89
N ARG A 80 -16.11 0.29 -4.94
CA ARG A 80 -15.25 -0.25 -5.99
C ARG A 80 -14.14 -1.08 -5.36
N VAL A 81 -13.95 -2.30 -5.85
CA VAL A 81 -12.95 -3.26 -5.38
C VAL A 81 -11.96 -3.53 -6.50
N VAL A 82 -10.69 -3.25 -6.21
CA VAL A 82 -9.58 -3.45 -7.15
C VAL A 82 -8.48 -4.29 -6.53
N VAL A 83 -7.73 -5.01 -7.36
CA VAL A 83 -6.59 -5.83 -6.93
C VAL A 83 -5.31 -5.27 -7.54
N ARG A 84 -4.24 -5.23 -6.75
CA ARG A 84 -2.90 -4.91 -7.23
C ARG A 84 -1.97 -6.09 -6.99
N LYS A 85 -1.42 -6.65 -8.06
CA LYS A 85 -0.30 -7.59 -8.00
C LYS A 85 1.00 -6.80 -7.77
N ARG A 86 1.83 -7.25 -6.83
CA ARG A 86 3.20 -6.71 -6.66
C ARG A 86 4.20 -7.60 -7.42
N PRO A 87 5.35 -7.06 -7.84
CA PRO A 87 6.41 -7.89 -8.39
C PRO A 87 6.94 -8.87 -7.32
N ILE A 88 7.46 -9.99 -7.80
CA ILE A 88 8.26 -10.91 -6.99
C ILE A 88 9.52 -10.20 -6.52
N SER A 89 9.84 -10.34 -5.24
CA SER A 89 11.01 -9.70 -4.64
C SER A 89 12.30 -10.45 -4.98
N LYS A 90 13.46 -9.78 -4.82
CA LYS A 90 14.77 -10.42 -5.02
C LYS A 90 14.98 -11.61 -4.08
N ARG A 91 14.46 -11.52 -2.85
CA ARG A 91 14.53 -12.61 -1.87
C ARG A 91 13.72 -13.83 -2.32
N GLU A 92 12.49 -13.61 -2.77
CA GLU A 92 11.61 -14.69 -3.30
C GLU A 92 12.23 -15.34 -4.54
N LEU A 93 12.78 -14.55 -5.47
CA LEU A 93 13.53 -15.06 -6.62
C LEU A 93 14.73 -15.91 -6.18
N GLY A 94 15.49 -15.46 -5.18
CA GLY A 94 16.63 -16.20 -4.64
C GLY A 94 16.24 -17.50 -3.94
N GLN A 95 15.00 -17.61 -3.45
CA GLN A 95 14.44 -18.82 -2.86
C GLN A 95 13.84 -19.77 -3.91
N GLY A 96 13.74 -19.34 -5.17
CA GLY A 96 13.10 -20.10 -6.23
C GLY A 96 11.57 -20.07 -6.18
N ASP A 97 11.00 -19.08 -5.50
CA ASP A 97 9.55 -18.88 -5.49
C ASP A 97 9.04 -18.58 -6.90
N ARG A 98 7.83 -19.05 -7.19
CA ARG A 98 7.20 -18.87 -8.51
C ARG A 98 6.04 -17.91 -8.42
N ASP A 99 5.88 -17.10 -9.45
CA ASP A 99 4.68 -16.29 -9.64
C ASP A 99 3.50 -17.20 -9.99
N VAL A 100 2.46 -17.15 -9.16
CA VAL A 100 1.25 -17.98 -9.28
C VAL A 100 0.00 -17.15 -9.57
N MET A 101 0.15 -15.84 -9.78
CA MET A 101 -0.97 -14.94 -10.07
C MET A 101 -0.85 -14.39 -11.48
N GLU A 102 -1.91 -14.52 -12.28
CA GLU A 102 -2.02 -13.89 -13.60
C GLU A 102 -3.14 -12.85 -13.55
N VAL A 103 -2.86 -11.64 -14.03
CA VAL A 103 -3.89 -10.60 -14.16
C VAL A 103 -4.37 -10.56 -15.60
N GLY A 104 -5.63 -10.93 -15.79
CA GLY A 104 -6.30 -10.91 -17.08
C GLY A 104 -6.95 -9.55 -17.37
N ARG A 105 -7.72 -9.49 -18.46
CA ARG A 105 -8.45 -8.27 -18.84
C ARG A 105 -9.70 -8.06 -17.97
N ARG A 106 -10.15 -6.80 -17.87
CA ARG A 106 -11.43 -6.42 -17.24
C ARG A 106 -11.56 -6.93 -15.79
N GLY A 107 -10.51 -6.78 -15.00
CA GLY A 107 -10.48 -7.13 -13.58
C GLY A 107 -10.41 -8.63 -13.27
N GLN A 108 -10.08 -9.47 -14.26
CA GLN A 108 -9.86 -10.91 -14.04
C GLN A 108 -8.53 -11.15 -13.33
N VAL A 109 -8.54 -12.04 -12.33
CA VAL A 109 -7.35 -12.52 -11.63
C VAL A 109 -7.41 -14.03 -11.57
N LEU A 110 -6.37 -14.70 -12.07
CA LEU A 110 -6.21 -16.14 -12.01
C LEU A 110 -5.15 -16.49 -10.97
N ILE A 111 -5.45 -17.48 -10.13
CA ILE A 111 -4.52 -18.03 -9.14
C ILE A 111 -4.24 -19.48 -9.49
N HIS A 112 -3.00 -19.79 -9.81
CA HIS A 112 -2.53 -21.13 -10.17
C HIS A 112 -2.05 -21.87 -8.93
N GLU A 113 -2.97 -22.59 -8.27
CA GLU A 113 -2.70 -23.31 -7.03
C GLU A 113 -2.08 -24.70 -7.32
N PRO A 114 -0.83 -24.97 -6.90
CA PRO A 114 -0.24 -26.28 -7.03
C PRO A 114 -0.88 -27.25 -6.02
N LYS A 115 -1.45 -28.37 -6.50
CA LYS A 115 -2.04 -29.42 -5.65
C LYS A 115 -1.43 -30.77 -5.93
N THR A 116 -1.56 -31.66 -4.96
CA THR A 116 -1.18 -33.08 -5.09
C THR A 116 -2.43 -33.92 -4.88
N LYS A 117 -2.78 -34.74 -5.87
CA LYS A 117 -3.89 -35.68 -5.77
C LYS A 117 -3.58 -36.82 -4.80
N VAL A 118 -4.60 -37.59 -4.42
CA VAL A 118 -4.47 -38.77 -3.55
C VAL A 118 -3.48 -39.80 -4.12
N ASP A 119 -3.41 -39.92 -5.45
CA ASP A 119 -2.47 -40.80 -6.17
C ASP A 119 -1.05 -40.22 -6.33
N LEU A 120 -0.73 -39.13 -5.62
CA LEU A 120 0.54 -38.39 -5.67
C LEU A 120 0.80 -37.65 -6.99
N THR A 121 -0.16 -37.58 -7.91
CA THR A 121 -0.03 -36.78 -9.13
C THR A 121 -0.05 -35.29 -8.79
N LYS A 122 0.98 -34.56 -9.21
CA LYS A 122 1.02 -33.09 -9.13
C LYS A 122 0.13 -32.48 -10.21
N ILE A 123 -0.74 -31.55 -9.82
CA ILE A 123 -1.61 -30.79 -10.73
C ILE A 123 -1.55 -29.31 -10.36
N ILE A 124 -2.02 -28.46 -11.28
CA ILE A 124 -2.29 -27.05 -11.02
C ILE A 124 -3.79 -26.86 -11.14
N GLU A 125 -4.42 -26.39 -10.07
CA GLU A 125 -5.80 -25.94 -10.09
C GLU A 125 -5.82 -24.43 -10.28
N THR A 126 -6.49 -23.95 -11.33
CA THR A 126 -6.60 -22.51 -11.58
C THR A 126 -7.93 -22.00 -11.06
N GLN A 127 -7.86 -21.07 -10.10
CA GLN A 127 -9.04 -20.38 -9.57
C GLN A 127 -9.16 -19.01 -10.24
N GLU A 128 -10.37 -18.64 -10.65
CA GLU A 128 -10.66 -17.34 -11.27
C GLU A 128 -11.45 -16.44 -10.31
N PHE A 129 -11.00 -15.19 -10.19
CA PHE A 129 -11.66 -14.12 -9.47
C PHE A 129 -11.91 -12.94 -10.39
N ARG A 130 -12.98 -12.18 -10.11
CA ARG A 130 -13.34 -11.00 -10.89
C ARG A 130 -13.58 -9.80 -10.00
N PHE A 131 -12.92 -8.70 -10.34
CA PHE A 131 -12.96 -7.42 -9.64
C PHE A 131 -13.35 -6.29 -10.60
N ASP A 132 -13.54 -5.08 -10.07
CA ASP A 132 -13.82 -3.91 -10.92
C ASP A 132 -12.59 -3.49 -11.73
N ASP A 133 -11.40 -3.73 -11.17
CA ASP A 133 -10.14 -3.57 -11.87
C ASP A 133 -9.04 -4.45 -11.23
N ALA A 134 -8.03 -4.80 -12.02
CA ALA A 134 -6.89 -5.55 -11.55
C ALA A 134 -5.61 -5.02 -12.21
N PHE A 135 -4.59 -4.80 -11.38
CA PHE A 135 -3.35 -4.15 -11.77
C PHE A 135 -2.17 -5.13 -11.75
N GLU A 136 -1.40 -5.17 -12.83
CA GLU A 136 -0.20 -5.99 -12.98
C GLU A 136 1.01 -5.45 -12.19
N ALA A 137 2.01 -6.31 -12.01
CA ALA A 137 3.21 -6.02 -11.23
C ALA A 137 4.01 -4.79 -11.69
N HIS A 138 3.90 -4.40 -12.96
CA HIS A 138 4.61 -3.27 -13.55
C HIS A 138 3.87 -1.93 -13.45
N GLU A 139 2.61 -1.93 -12.98
CA GLU A 139 1.82 -0.70 -12.90
C GLU A 139 2.20 0.17 -11.69
N THR A 140 2.39 1.47 -11.96
CA THR A 140 2.84 2.44 -10.97
C THR A 140 1.68 2.97 -10.11
N ASN A 141 2.01 3.66 -9.00
CA ASN A 141 0.97 4.27 -8.17
C ASN A 141 0.22 5.37 -8.94
N GLU A 142 0.85 6.05 -9.89
CA GLU A 142 0.20 7.07 -10.72
C GLU A 142 -0.90 6.47 -11.60
N VAL A 143 -0.63 5.30 -12.22
CA VAL A 143 -1.63 4.57 -13.02
C VAL A 143 -2.80 4.12 -12.14
N ILE A 144 -2.49 3.51 -10.98
CA ILE A 144 -3.49 3.06 -10.02
C ILE A 144 -4.31 4.27 -9.54
N TYR A 145 -3.67 5.37 -9.15
CA TYR A 145 -4.34 6.59 -8.69
C TYR A 145 -5.30 7.14 -9.74
N SER A 146 -4.82 7.29 -10.98
CA SER A 146 -5.61 7.82 -12.09
C SER A 146 -6.87 6.97 -12.33
N ARG A 147 -6.72 5.65 -12.31
CA ARG A 147 -7.81 4.72 -12.57
C ARG A 147 -8.74 4.51 -11.39
N THR A 148 -8.33 4.80 -10.14
CA THR A 148 -9.09 4.40 -8.94
C THR A 148 -9.46 5.53 -7.98
N ILE A 149 -8.60 6.51 -7.73
CA ILE A 149 -8.80 7.49 -6.64
C ILE A 149 -9.06 8.89 -7.19
N LYS A 150 -8.53 9.22 -8.37
CA LYS A 150 -8.62 10.57 -8.94
C LYS A 150 -10.05 11.11 -8.99
N HIS A 151 -11.01 10.31 -9.46
CA HIS A 151 -12.42 10.70 -9.52
C HIS A 151 -13.06 10.93 -8.14
N LEU A 152 -12.56 10.26 -7.09
CA LEU A 152 -13.03 10.46 -5.71
C LEU A 152 -12.66 11.85 -5.19
N VAL A 153 -11.55 12.44 -5.66
CA VAL A 153 -11.20 13.82 -5.34
C VAL A 153 -12.29 14.75 -5.85
N SER A 154 -12.68 14.66 -7.13
CA SER A 154 -13.78 15.45 -7.69
C SER A 154 -15.07 15.28 -6.90
N PHE A 155 -15.44 14.03 -6.57
CA PHE A 155 -16.62 13.72 -5.77
C PHE A 155 -16.64 14.41 -4.39
N VAL A 156 -15.48 14.54 -3.72
CA VAL A 156 -15.38 15.27 -2.44
C VAL A 156 -15.59 16.77 -2.63
N PHE A 157 -15.11 17.35 -3.73
CA PHE A 157 -15.33 18.77 -4.05
C PHE A 157 -16.79 19.07 -4.40
N ASP A 158 -17.53 18.08 -4.89
CA ASP A 158 -19.00 18.16 -5.10
C ASP A 158 -19.79 17.99 -3.79
N GLY A 159 -19.12 17.90 -2.64
CA GLY A 159 -19.73 17.77 -1.31
C GLY A 159 -19.90 16.33 -0.82
N GLY A 160 -19.37 15.35 -1.57
CA GLY A 160 -19.36 13.95 -1.19
C GLY A 160 -18.35 13.60 -0.09
N LYS A 161 -18.43 12.35 0.39
CA LYS A 161 -17.46 11.76 1.32
C LYS A 161 -16.91 10.49 0.72
N ALA A 162 -15.59 10.42 0.55
CA ALA A 162 -14.91 9.25 0.00
C ALA A 162 -13.98 8.61 1.03
N SER A 163 -13.83 7.29 0.96
CA SER A 163 -12.84 6.52 1.70
C SER A 163 -12.12 5.56 0.76
N CYS A 164 -10.85 5.32 1.03
CA CYS A 164 -10.02 4.38 0.28
C CYS A 164 -9.25 3.50 1.27
N PHE A 165 -9.28 2.20 1.04
CA PHE A 165 -8.65 1.21 1.90
C PHE A 165 -7.60 0.43 1.12
N ALA A 166 -6.44 0.21 1.72
CA ALA A 166 -5.48 -0.78 1.26
C ALA A 166 -5.59 -2.02 2.16
N TYR A 167 -5.87 -3.17 1.55
CA TYR A 167 -6.05 -4.45 2.24
C TYR A 167 -5.15 -5.53 1.66
N GLY A 168 -4.74 -6.50 2.48
CA GLY A 168 -3.86 -7.60 2.09
C GLY A 168 -2.90 -8.04 3.20
N GLN A 169 -2.18 -9.13 2.98
CA GLN A 169 -1.21 -9.68 3.94
C GLN A 169 0.00 -8.75 4.18
N THR A 170 0.76 -8.99 5.24
CA THR A 170 2.07 -8.31 5.44
C THR A 170 2.99 -8.57 4.24
N GLY A 171 3.72 -7.54 3.80
CA GLY A 171 4.56 -7.61 2.60
C GLY A 171 3.83 -7.54 1.26
N SER A 172 2.50 -7.36 1.23
CA SER A 172 1.75 -7.26 -0.05
C SER A 172 1.84 -5.90 -0.75
N GLY A 173 2.56 -4.92 -0.18
CA GLY A 173 2.71 -3.58 -0.77
C GLY A 173 1.62 -2.57 -0.40
N LYS A 174 0.87 -2.78 0.69
CA LYS A 174 -0.11 -1.79 1.22
C LYS A 174 0.54 -0.43 1.49
N THR A 175 1.59 -0.40 2.31
CA THR A 175 2.32 0.83 2.67
C THR A 175 2.98 1.45 1.46
N PHE A 176 3.55 0.65 0.55
CA PHE A 176 4.12 1.13 -0.70
C PHE A 176 3.09 1.84 -1.60
N SER A 177 1.88 1.28 -1.70
CA SER A 177 0.78 1.94 -2.42
C SER A 177 0.42 3.27 -1.76
N MET A 178 0.13 3.27 -0.46
CA MET A 178 -0.40 4.45 0.23
C MET A 178 0.65 5.57 0.41
N MET A 179 1.86 5.21 0.84
CA MET A 179 2.94 6.14 1.20
C MET A 179 3.95 6.37 0.08
N GLY A 180 4.07 5.42 -0.86
CA GLY A 180 5.06 5.48 -1.94
C GLY A 180 6.41 4.87 -1.54
N SER A 181 7.41 5.10 -2.38
CA SER A 181 8.80 4.73 -2.09
C SER A 181 9.43 5.68 -1.06
N ARG A 182 10.16 5.11 -0.08
CA ARG A 182 10.95 5.74 1.00
C ARG A 182 10.76 7.25 1.24
N PRO A 183 10.14 7.66 2.36
CA PRO A 183 10.00 9.07 2.74
C PRO A 183 11.35 9.81 2.89
N ASP A 184 12.38 9.05 3.27
CA ASP A 184 13.75 9.43 3.59
C ASP A 184 14.69 9.46 2.36
N ALA A 185 14.23 9.03 1.19
CA ALA A 185 15.00 9.15 -0.03
C ALA A 185 15.12 10.63 -0.46
N PRO A 186 16.28 11.05 -1.02
CA PRO A 186 16.44 12.35 -1.66
C PRO A 186 15.30 12.62 -2.64
N ALA A 187 14.86 13.88 -2.77
CA ALA A 187 13.71 14.25 -3.62
C ALA A 187 13.84 13.73 -5.07
N GLU A 188 15.07 13.59 -5.54
CA GLU A 188 15.49 13.14 -6.86
C GLU A 188 15.33 11.61 -7.06
N ALA A 189 15.18 10.86 -5.95
CA ALA A 189 15.02 9.41 -5.91
C ALA A 189 13.59 8.95 -5.58
N LYS A 190 12.63 9.89 -5.46
CA LYS A 190 11.19 9.57 -5.26
C LYS A 190 10.54 9.18 -6.59
N VAL A 191 10.89 8.00 -7.09
CA VAL A 191 10.44 7.52 -8.41
C VAL A 191 8.97 7.05 -8.39
N ASN A 192 8.36 6.87 -7.21
CA ASN A 192 6.97 6.39 -7.11
C ASN A 192 6.25 7.05 -5.92
N ALA A 193 5.40 8.04 -6.22
CA ALA A 193 4.69 8.79 -5.20
C ALA A 193 3.57 7.95 -4.58
N GLY A 194 3.36 8.09 -3.27
CA GLY A 194 2.23 7.45 -2.59
C GLY A 194 0.88 8.01 -3.03
N LEU A 195 -0.16 7.19 -2.95
CA LEU A 195 -1.54 7.60 -3.22
C LEU A 195 -1.95 8.83 -2.37
N TYR A 196 -1.46 8.96 -1.14
CA TYR A 196 -1.69 10.16 -0.32
C TYR A 196 -1.12 11.43 -0.96
N VAL A 197 0.09 11.37 -1.50
CA VAL A 197 0.78 12.52 -2.13
C VAL A 197 0.08 12.91 -3.43
N LEU A 198 -0.29 11.91 -4.24
CA LEU A 198 -1.02 12.13 -5.49
C LEU A 198 -2.40 12.76 -5.24
N ALA A 199 -3.16 12.25 -4.25
CA ALA A 199 -4.42 12.83 -3.85
C ALA A 199 -4.26 14.27 -3.32
N ALA A 200 -3.28 14.51 -2.45
CA ALA A 200 -3.01 15.84 -1.92
C ALA A 200 -2.68 16.85 -3.03
N ARG A 201 -1.87 16.46 -4.03
CA ARG A 201 -1.55 17.31 -5.18
C ARG A 201 -2.80 17.74 -5.93
N ASP A 202 -3.69 16.80 -6.24
CA ASP A 202 -4.90 17.10 -6.99
C ASP A 202 -5.89 17.93 -6.13
N ILE A 203 -5.99 17.67 -4.81
CA ILE A 203 -6.78 18.50 -3.87
C ILE A 203 -6.28 19.94 -3.85
N PHE A 204 -4.96 20.17 -3.74
CA PHE A 204 -4.39 21.51 -3.74
C PHE A 204 -4.51 22.22 -5.09
N THR A 205 -4.57 21.46 -6.18
CA THR A 205 -4.86 22.01 -7.51
C THR A 205 -6.32 22.47 -7.59
N MET A 206 -7.27 21.62 -7.17
CA MET A 206 -8.70 21.92 -7.17
C MET A 206 -9.06 23.14 -6.31
N VAL A 207 -8.44 23.31 -5.12
CA VAL A 207 -8.68 24.49 -4.26
C VAL A 207 -8.29 25.82 -4.90
N GLN A 208 -7.42 25.82 -5.92
CA GLN A 208 -7.04 27.04 -6.65
C GLN A 208 -8.11 27.48 -7.64
N GLU A 209 -9.06 26.61 -8.00
CA GLU A 209 -10.14 26.96 -8.91
C GLU A 209 -11.05 28.05 -8.32
N PRO A 210 -11.56 29.00 -9.13
CA PRO A 210 -12.35 30.12 -8.64
C PRO A 210 -13.56 29.72 -7.79
N GLN A 211 -14.21 28.60 -8.14
CA GLN A 211 -15.38 28.06 -7.44
C GLN A 211 -15.06 27.48 -6.05
N PHE A 212 -13.83 27.00 -5.83
CA PHE A 212 -13.41 26.36 -4.59
C PHE A 212 -12.48 27.22 -3.72
N ARG A 213 -12.15 28.44 -4.18
CA ARG A 213 -11.18 29.35 -3.53
C ARG A 213 -11.50 29.74 -2.09
N ARG A 214 -12.74 29.54 -1.63
CA ARG A 214 -13.17 29.80 -0.23
C ARG A 214 -13.03 28.58 0.68
N LEU A 215 -12.74 27.41 0.12
CA LEU A 215 -12.52 26.20 0.91
C LEU A 215 -11.18 26.27 1.64
N ARG A 216 -11.12 25.59 2.79
CA ARG A 216 -9.90 25.41 3.57
C ARG A 216 -9.62 23.92 3.67
N VAL A 217 -8.36 23.55 3.50
CA VAL A 217 -7.91 22.16 3.59
C VAL A 217 -7.40 21.92 5.01
N PHE A 218 -7.85 20.82 5.61
CA PHE A 218 -7.34 20.32 6.89
C PHE A 218 -6.88 18.89 6.70
N VAL A 219 -5.86 18.48 7.44
CA VAL A 219 -5.31 17.12 7.41
C VAL A 219 -5.20 16.61 8.83
N SER A 220 -5.60 15.36 9.04
CA SER A 220 -5.34 14.60 10.25
C SER A 220 -4.70 13.26 9.87
N CYS A 221 -3.85 12.73 10.75
CA CYS A 221 -3.21 11.44 10.54
C CYS A 221 -3.18 10.72 11.89
N PHE A 222 -3.75 9.52 11.93
CA PHE A 222 -3.90 8.76 13.17
C PHE A 222 -3.67 7.28 12.93
N GLU A 223 -3.32 6.58 14.00
CA GLU A 223 -3.10 5.14 14.03
C GLU A 223 -4.05 4.51 15.05
N ILE A 224 -4.69 3.41 14.66
CA ILE A 224 -5.42 2.56 15.59
C ILE A 224 -4.55 1.36 15.91
N TYR A 225 -4.12 1.25 17.16
CA TYR A 225 -3.26 0.17 17.63
C TYR A 225 -3.78 -0.40 18.95
N SER A 226 -4.04 -1.71 18.98
CA SER A 226 -4.58 -2.43 20.15
C SER A 226 -5.83 -1.76 20.75
N GLY A 227 -6.76 -1.32 19.90
CA GLY A 227 -8.01 -0.68 20.32
C GLY A 227 -7.87 0.77 20.82
N LYS A 228 -6.67 1.38 20.71
CA LYS A 228 -6.42 2.78 21.06
C LYS A 228 -6.15 3.61 19.81
N LEU A 229 -6.57 4.87 19.83
CA LEU A 229 -6.33 5.85 18.77
C LEU A 229 -5.15 6.75 19.16
N PHE A 230 -4.17 6.89 18.28
CA PHE A 230 -2.97 7.70 18.46
C PHE A 230 -2.88 8.76 17.36
N ASP A 231 -2.68 10.02 17.74
CA ASP A 231 -2.48 11.12 16.79
C ASP A 231 -1.02 11.15 16.32
N LEU A 232 -0.80 10.84 15.04
CA LEU A 232 0.53 10.79 14.45
C LEU A 232 1.13 12.18 14.22
N LEU A 233 0.32 13.24 14.21
CA LEU A 233 0.76 14.63 14.07
C LEU A 233 1.03 15.31 15.42
N ASN A 234 0.76 14.61 16.53
CA ASN A 234 0.94 15.10 17.89
C ASN A 234 1.66 14.07 18.77
N GLU A 235 2.88 13.70 18.37
CA GLU A 235 3.80 12.82 19.12
C GLU A 235 3.20 11.47 19.55
N ARG A 236 2.30 10.89 18.73
CA ARG A 236 1.52 9.67 19.06
C ARG A 236 0.75 9.84 20.38
N GLY A 237 0.21 11.03 20.64
CA GLY A 237 -0.67 11.29 21.76
C GLY A 237 -1.96 10.47 21.66
N ILE A 238 -2.42 9.92 22.80
CA ILE A 238 -3.66 9.13 22.84
C ILE A 238 -4.87 10.05 22.68
N VAL A 239 -5.74 9.72 21.73
CA VAL A 239 -7.00 10.40 21.47
C VAL A 239 -8.16 9.60 22.07
N LYS A 240 -9.06 10.27 22.79
CA LYS A 240 -10.29 9.66 23.30
C LYS A 240 -11.37 9.71 22.23
N CYS A 241 -11.91 8.55 21.86
CA CYS A 241 -13.10 8.45 21.03
C CYS A 241 -14.34 8.54 21.92
N LEU A 242 -15.20 9.53 21.68
CA LEU A 242 -16.48 9.72 22.34
C LEU A 242 -17.58 9.65 21.27
N GLU A 243 -18.76 9.16 21.66
CA GLU A 243 -19.98 9.16 20.85
C GLU A 243 -20.89 10.33 21.24
#